data_AF-A0A7Y9JXI8-F1
#
_entry.id   AF-A0A7Y9JXI8-F1
#
_cell.length_a   1.000
_cell.length_b   1.000
_cell.length_c   1.000
_cell.angle_alpha   90.00
_cell.angle_beta   90.00
_cell.angle_gamma   90.00
#
_symmetry.space_group_name_H-M   'P 1'
#
loop_
_entity.id
_entity.type
_entity.pdbx_description
1 polymer ?
#
loop_
_entity_poly.entity_id
_entity_poly.type
_entity_poly.pdbx_seq_one_letter_code
_entity_poly.pdbx_strand_id
1 'polypeptide(L)'
;MPSRTLPALTGASCVLLATGRTLTATLHLEDDALVVHLIEPAGLTRHAWPQTVVLDAMLEPGVTQVVPDVAVHVDETTGDVLVTLDGAGGDDVLAVPAGAVRSALTH
;
A
#
# COMPACT_ATOMS: atom_id res chain seq x y z
N MET A 1 -6.14 23.06 23.26
CA MET A 1 -5.94 22.68 21.85
C MET A 1 -5.57 21.21 21.84
N PRO A 2 -6.31 20.32 21.16
CA PRO A 2 -5.84 18.95 21.02
C PRO A 2 -4.51 18.99 20.28
N SER A 3 -3.47 18.42 20.88
CA SER A 3 -2.19 18.17 20.23
C SER A 3 -2.48 17.33 18.99
N ARG A 4 -2.26 17.91 17.81
CA ARG A 4 -2.35 17.20 16.54
C ARG A 4 -1.18 16.20 16.53
N THR A 5 -1.42 14.98 16.97
CA THR A 5 -0.46 13.88 16.81
C THR A 5 -0.19 13.77 15.32
N LEU A 6 1.05 14.01 14.91
CA LEU A 6 1.44 13.82 13.52
C LEU A 6 1.34 12.32 13.22
N PRO A 7 0.73 11.92 12.09
CA PRO A 7 0.68 10.52 11.71
C PRO A 7 2.10 9.96 11.61
N ALA A 8 2.32 8.76 12.14
CA ALA A 8 3.60 8.10 12.01
C ALA A 8 3.79 7.68 10.55
N LEU A 9 4.86 8.17 9.92
CA LEU A 9 5.21 7.83 8.55
C LEU A 9 6.14 6.62 8.55
N THR A 10 5.73 5.54 7.90
CA THR A 10 6.54 4.36 7.67
C THR A 10 7.16 4.42 6.28
N GLY A 11 8.49 4.42 6.20
CA GLY A 11 9.21 4.33 4.92
C GLY A 11 9.22 2.90 4.37
N ALA A 12 9.10 2.77 3.05
CA ALA A 12 9.22 1.49 2.35
C ALA A 12 9.96 1.64 1.01
N SER A 13 10.63 0.56 0.60
CA SER A 13 11.10 0.37 -0.77
C SER A 13 10.13 -0.57 -1.46
N CYS A 14 9.30 -0.02 -2.33
CA CYS A 14 8.28 -0.76 -3.08
C CYS A 14 8.81 -1.12 -4.47
N VAL A 15 8.22 -2.11 -5.13
CA VAL A 15 8.58 -2.49 -6.50
C VAL A 15 7.37 -2.33 -7.41
N LEU A 16 7.49 -1.56 -8.48
CA LEU A 16 6.47 -1.53 -9.53
C LEU A 16 6.66 -2.74 -10.44
N LEU A 17 5.75 -3.71 -10.40
CA LEU A 17 5.91 -5.01 -11.05
C LEU A 17 6.02 -4.92 -12.57
N ALA A 18 5.26 -4.01 -13.19
CA ALA A 18 5.28 -3.82 -14.65
C ALA A 18 6.68 -3.51 -15.21
N THR A 19 7.55 -2.90 -14.39
CA THR A 19 8.89 -2.44 -14.82
C THR A 19 10.03 -3.03 -13.99
N GLY A 20 9.73 -3.70 -12.88
CA GLY A 20 10.73 -4.13 -11.88
C GLY A 20 11.43 -2.98 -11.15
N ARG A 21 10.96 -1.74 -11.31
CA ARG A 21 11.62 -0.55 -10.76
C ARG A 21 11.30 -0.41 -9.28
N THR A 22 12.33 -0.20 -8.45
CA THR A 22 12.15 0.13 -7.04
C THR A 22 11.74 1.60 -6.88
N LEU A 23 10.69 1.85 -6.11
CA LEU A 23 10.17 3.16 -5.76
C LEU A 23 10.30 3.37 -4.26
N THR A 24 10.72 4.55 -3.84
CA THR A 24 10.66 4.94 -2.43
C THR A 24 9.23 5.36 -2.11
N ALA A 25 8.68 4.87 -1.00
CA ALA A 25 7.35 5.21 -0.56
C ALA A 25 7.33 5.58 0.93
N THR A 26 6.34 6.39 1.31
CA THR A 26 5.93 6.54 2.72
C THR A 26 4.48 6.11 2.89
N LEU A 27 4.19 5.45 4.01
CA LEU A 27 2.89 4.90 4.35
C LEU A 27 2.41 5.45 5.68
N HIS A 28 1.12 5.70 5.81
CA HIS A 28 0.46 6.02 7.08
C HIS A 28 -1.03 5.76 7.01
N LEU A 29 -1.68 5.69 8.16
CA LEU A 29 -3.13 5.70 8.27
C LEU A 29 -3.69 7.13 8.26
N GLU A 30 -4.75 7.32 7.48
CA GLU A 30 -5.55 8.54 7.46
C GLU A 30 -7.04 8.18 7.33
N ASP A 31 -7.84 8.61 8.30
CA ASP A 31 -9.29 8.40 8.48
C ASP A 31 -9.78 6.94 8.50
N ASP A 32 -9.51 6.14 7.46
CA ASP A 32 -9.75 4.67 7.36
C ASP A 32 -9.01 4.07 6.14
N ALA A 33 -7.96 4.75 5.66
CA ALA A 33 -7.21 4.37 4.48
C ALA A 33 -5.72 4.24 4.80
N LEU A 34 -5.11 3.21 4.23
CA LEU A 34 -3.65 3.17 4.10
C LEU A 34 -3.26 4.10 2.96
N VAL A 35 -2.68 5.25 3.31
CA VAL A 35 -2.20 6.24 2.35
C VAL A 35 -0.74 5.97 2.01
N VAL A 36 -0.45 5.86 0.73
CA VAL A 36 0.88 5.63 0.18
C VAL A 36 1.30 6.80 -0.68
N HIS A 37 2.42 7.42 -0.34
CA HIS A 37 3.07 8.42 -1.17
C HIS A 37 4.23 7.79 -1.90
N LEU A 38 4.12 7.67 -3.22
CA LEU A 38 5.21 7.24 -4.09
C LEU A 38 6.07 8.45 -4.45
N ILE A 39 7.37 8.33 -4.23
CA ILE A 39 8.36 9.36 -4.51
C ILE A 39 9.07 8.99 -5.80
N GLU A 40 8.79 9.76 -6.85
CA GLU A 40 9.38 9.59 -8.17
C GLU A 40 10.20 10.82 -8.56
N PRO A 41 11.11 10.71 -9.55
CA PRO A 41 11.84 11.88 -10.06
C PRO A 41 10.92 12.98 -10.60
N ALA A 42 9.75 12.60 -11.12
CA ALA A 42 8.75 13.52 -11.67
C ALA A 42 7.92 14.22 -10.59
N GLY A 43 7.91 13.70 -9.35
CA GLY A 43 7.11 14.25 -8.27
C GLY A 43 6.64 13.20 -7.27
N LEU A 44 5.63 13.59 -6.49
CA LEU A 44 5.03 12.77 -5.45
C LEU A 44 3.60 12.39 -5.86
N THR A 45 3.32 11.10 -5.92
CA THR A 45 2.00 10.55 -6.25
C THR A 45 1.37 9.97 -4.99
N ARG A 46 0.09 10.28 -4.73
CA ARG A 46 -0.65 9.81 -3.56
C ARG A 46 -1.69 8.78 -3.96
N HIS A 47 -1.64 7.62 -3.31
CA HIS A 47 -2.69 6.59 -3.37
C HIS A 47 -3.29 6.42 -1.97
N ALA A 48 -4.58 6.09 -1.93
CA ALA A 48 -5.29 5.77 -0.70
C ALA A 48 -6.06 4.48 -0.92
N TRP A 49 -5.76 3.46 -0.13
CA TRP A 49 -6.41 2.16 -0.21
C TRP A 49 -7.23 1.92 1.05
N PRO A 50 -8.47 1.41 0.94
CA PRO A 50 -9.28 1.13 2.12
C PRO A 50 -8.53 0.20 3.08
N GLN A 51 -8.40 0.62 4.34
CA GLN A 51 -7.67 -0.15 5.35
C GLN A 51 -8.25 -1.56 5.50
N THR A 52 -9.57 -1.69 5.46
CA THR A 52 -10.27 -2.98 5.57
C THR A 52 -9.85 -3.95 4.48
N VAL A 53 -9.79 -3.50 3.22
CA VAL A 53 -9.38 -4.33 2.08
C VAL A 53 -7.93 -4.81 2.22
N VAL A 54 -7.04 -3.94 2.70
CA VAL A 54 -5.64 -4.30 2.96
C VAL A 54 -5.55 -5.31 4.10
N LEU A 55 -6.27 -5.08 5.21
CA LEU A 55 -6.30 -5.99 6.35
C LEU A 55 -6.85 -7.37 5.97
N ASP A 56 -7.95 -7.43 5.24
CA ASP A 56 -8.58 -8.68 4.80
C ASP A 56 -7.62 -9.50 3.93
N ALA A 57 -6.90 -8.85 3.01
CA ALA A 57 -5.88 -9.51 2.18
C ALA A 57 -4.71 -10.04 3.02
N MET A 58 -4.33 -9.33 4.08
CA MET A 58 -3.27 -9.75 5.00
C MET A 58 -3.70 -10.88 5.93
N LEU A 59 -4.99 -11.02 6.22
CA LEU A 59 -5.56 -12.11 7.01
C LEU A 59 -5.69 -13.40 6.19
N GLU A 60 -5.90 -13.28 4.88
CA GLU A 60 -6.05 -14.42 3.95
C GLU A 60 -5.04 -14.34 2.78
N PRO A 61 -3.74 -14.62 3.02
CA PRO A 61 -2.75 -14.69 1.93
C PRO A 61 -3.15 -15.68 0.83
N GLY A 62 -2.79 -15.37 -0.42
CA GLY A 62 -3.23 -16.16 -1.57
C GLY A 62 -4.61 -15.76 -2.12
N VAL A 63 -5.45 -15.05 -1.33
CA VAL A 63 -6.75 -14.54 -1.77
C VAL A 63 -6.62 -13.09 -2.25
N THR A 64 -7.23 -12.76 -3.38
CA THR A 64 -7.27 -11.38 -3.87
C THR A 64 -8.56 -10.71 -3.38
N GLN A 65 -8.40 -9.64 -2.61
CA GLN A 65 -9.49 -8.77 -2.20
C GLN A 65 -9.71 -7.68 -3.26
N VAL A 66 -10.94 -7.53 -3.74
CA VAL A 66 -11.26 -6.59 -4.83
C VAL A 66 -12.40 -5.67 -4.43
N VAL A 67 -12.18 -4.38 -4.55
CA VAL A 67 -13.20 -3.32 -4.50
C VAL A 67 -13.11 -2.50 -5.80
N PRO A 68 -14.09 -1.65 -6.15
CA PRO A 68 -14.13 -1.03 -7.48
C PRO A 68 -12.83 -0.33 -7.93
N ASP A 69 -12.11 0.30 -7.00
CA ASP A 69 -10.95 1.13 -7.31
C ASP A 69 -9.60 0.48 -6.97
N VAL A 70 -9.58 -0.72 -6.36
CA VAL A 70 -8.32 -1.39 -5.98
C VAL A 70 -8.48 -2.91 -5.85
N ALA A 71 -7.48 -3.64 -6.31
CA ALA A 71 -7.28 -5.05 -5.98
C ALA A 71 -6.04 -5.19 -5.09
N VAL A 72 -6.16 -5.98 -4.02
CA VAL A 72 -5.09 -6.24 -3.06
C VAL A 72 -4.90 -7.76 -2.92
N HIS A 73 -3.66 -8.20 -2.99
CA HIS A 73 -3.27 -9.60 -2.81
C HIS A 73 -2.00 -9.67 -1.97
N VAL A 74 -1.83 -10.72 -1.17
CA VAL A 74 -0.55 -10.99 -0.50
C VAL A 74 0.13 -12.16 -1.17
N ASP A 75 1.30 -11.90 -1.76
CA ASP A 75 2.13 -12.91 -2.40
C ASP A 75 2.66 -13.89 -1.34
N GLU A 76 2.37 -15.18 -1.48
CA GLU A 76 2.76 -16.20 -0.51
C GLU A 76 4.27 -16.51 -0.52
N THR A 77 4.97 -16.16 -1.60
CA THR A 77 6.40 -16.44 -1.77
C THR A 77 7.24 -15.33 -1.13
N THR A 78 6.92 -14.07 -1.42
CA THR A 78 7.68 -12.91 -0.90
C THR A 78 7.08 -12.35 0.38
N GLY A 79 5.79 -12.58 0.61
CA GLY A 79 5.04 -11.94 1.68
C GLY A 79 4.71 -10.48 1.40
N ASP A 80 4.89 -9.99 0.17
CA ASP A 80 4.57 -8.61 -0.19
C ASP A 80 3.07 -8.42 -0.40
N VAL A 81 2.58 -7.23 -0.06
CA VAL A 81 1.23 -6.79 -0.40
C VAL A 81 1.27 -6.20 -1.81
N LEU A 82 0.67 -6.90 -2.75
CA LEU A 82 0.50 -6.49 -4.14
C LEU A 82 -0.79 -5.66 -4.27
N VAL A 83 -0.69 -4.45 -4.78
CA VAL A 83 -1.82 -3.52 -4.90
C VAL A 83 -1.84 -2.86 -6.27
N THR A 84 -3.01 -2.78 -6.90
CA THR A 84 -3.16 -2.03 -8.17
C THR A 84 -3.16 -0.51 -7.93
N LEU A 85 -2.54 0.24 -8.85
CA LEU A 85 -2.41 1.71 -8.77
C LEU A 85 -3.44 2.46 -9.61
N ASP A 86 -3.98 1.80 -10.64
CA ASP A 86 -4.80 2.35 -11.72
C ASP A 86 -6.22 1.74 -11.76
N GLY A 87 -6.69 1.18 -10.65
CA GLY A 87 -8.01 0.56 -10.50
C GLY A 87 -7.93 -0.95 -10.30
N ALA A 88 -9.04 -1.61 -9.94
CA ALA A 88 -9.05 -3.05 -9.67
C ALA A 88 -8.72 -3.95 -10.87
N GLY A 89 -9.00 -3.48 -12.09
CA GLY A 89 -8.65 -4.17 -13.33
C GLY A 89 -7.43 -3.59 -14.03
N GLY A 90 -6.67 -2.73 -13.33
CA GLY A 90 -5.49 -2.09 -13.87
C GLY A 90 -4.28 -3.02 -13.91
N ASP A 91 -3.28 -2.66 -14.72
CA ASP A 91 -2.09 -3.47 -14.96
C ASP A 91 -0.89 -3.00 -14.10
N ASP A 92 -0.97 -1.80 -13.53
CA ASP A 92 0.10 -1.24 -12.70
C ASP A 92 -0.02 -1.75 -11.26
N VAL A 93 0.74 -2.80 -10.96
CA VAL A 93 0.79 -3.41 -9.62
C VAL A 93 2.04 -2.98 -8.86
N LEU A 94 1.86 -2.51 -7.64
CA LEU A 94 2.91 -2.19 -6.70
C LEU A 94 3.05 -3.29 -5.65
N ALA A 95 4.24 -3.85 -5.51
CA ALA A 95 4.60 -4.71 -4.39
C ALA A 95 5.13 -3.86 -3.23
N VAL A 96 4.45 -3.96 -2.08
CA VAL A 96 4.79 -3.25 -0.85
C VAL A 96 5.20 -4.27 0.22
N PRO A 97 6.34 -4.09 0.90
CA PRO A 97 6.75 -4.99 1.98
C PRO A 97 5.68 -5.07 3.07
N ALA A 98 5.17 -6.27 3.38
CA ALA A 98 4.12 -6.41 4.41
C ALA A 98 4.57 -5.93 5.79
N GLY A 99 5.88 -5.95 6.10
CA GLY A 99 6.40 -5.35 7.33
C GLY A 99 6.13 -3.85 7.42
N ALA A 100 6.27 -3.12 6.30
CA ALA A 100 5.97 -1.70 6.24
C ALA A 100 4.46 -1.44 6.35
N VAL A 101 3.65 -2.26 5.68
CA VAL A 101 2.18 -2.20 5.80
C VAL A 101 1.74 -2.43 7.24
N ARG A 102 2.24 -3.49 7.91
CA ARG A 102 1.93 -3.76 9.33
C ARG A 102 2.31 -2.58 10.21
N SER A 103 3.51 -2.04 10.05
CA SER A 103 3.97 -0.90 10.83
C SER A 103 3.07 0.33 10.63
N ALA A 104 2.71 0.64 9.39
CA ALA A 104 1.81 1.77 9.08
C ALA A 104 0.39 1.58 9.64
N LEU A 105 -0.09 0.34 9.72
CA LEU A 105 -1.42 0.02 10.25
C LEU A 105 -1.49 0.01 11.80
N THR A 106 -0.35 -0.01 12.47
CA THR A 106 -0.27 -0.09 13.95
C THR A 106 -0.02 1.24 14.65
N HIS A 107 0.27 2.30 13.91
CA HIS A 107 0.60 3.62 14.43
C HIS A 107 -0.45 4.66 14.06
#